data_AF-F0SAT7-F1
#
_entry.id   AF-F0SAT7-F1
#
_cell.length_a   1.000
_cell.length_b   1.000
_cell.length_c   1.000
_cell.angle_alpha   90.00
_cell.angle_beta   90.00
_cell.angle_gamma   90.00
#
_symmetry.space_group_name_H-M   'P 1'
#
loop_
_entity.id
_entity.type
_entity.pdbx_description
1 polymer ?
#
loop_
_entity_poly.entity_id
_entity_poly.type
_entity_poly.pdbx_seq_one_letter_code
_entity_poly.pdbx_strand_id
1 'polypeptide(L)'
;MTTYELTSKRGLGSLKLGFVNGYLIMIEMDFKEPLKPDTYDTLMMTIPYQEDKLDVMKALGFTISELLPPNKKIALFCGMYKEVHGIPYKASRIDGARIKEFKITEEILKHYFKSENFLFKGKHSITNLLQHYNVLLQEMKSADQPKTNHPNKYDREYEIKLKGKNLSEYWAHLRGLGFKPVKDRFGNTVDWN
;
A
#
# COMPACT_ATOMS: atom_id res chain seq x y z
N MET A 1 -13.66 20.10 -6.36
CA MET A 1 -14.22 18.86 -5.79
C MET A 1 -13.06 18.07 -5.22
N THR A 2 -13.14 17.73 -3.94
CA THR A 2 -12.21 16.81 -3.27
C THR A 2 -12.89 15.46 -3.21
N THR A 3 -12.16 14.38 -3.48
CA THR A 3 -12.71 13.03 -3.41
C THR A 3 -11.89 12.23 -2.40
N TYR A 4 -12.57 11.50 -1.54
CA TYR A 4 -11.96 10.59 -0.58
C TYR A 4 -12.41 9.18 -0.87
N GLU A 5 -11.51 8.21 -0.72
CA GLU A 5 -11.82 6.79 -0.73
C GLU A 5 -11.63 6.23 0.68
N LEU A 6 -12.69 5.59 1.16
CA LEU A 6 -12.79 4.96 2.46
C LEU A 6 -12.77 3.45 2.26
N THR A 7 -11.79 2.79 2.87
CA THR A 7 -11.60 1.34 2.76
C THR A 7 -11.67 0.70 4.14
N SER A 8 -12.38 -0.43 4.27
CA SER A 8 -12.48 -1.17 5.53
C SER A 8 -11.47 -2.32 5.56
N LYS A 9 -10.81 -2.51 6.71
CA LYS A 9 -9.92 -3.66 6.95
C LYS A 9 -10.63 -5.01 6.81
N ARG A 10 -11.97 -5.05 6.97
CA ARG A 10 -12.79 -6.26 6.84
C ARG A 10 -13.13 -6.62 5.39
N GLY A 11 -12.62 -5.88 4.40
CA GLY A 11 -12.60 -6.32 3.00
C GLY A 11 -13.93 -6.27 2.25
N LEU A 12 -14.96 -5.62 2.81
CA LEU A 12 -16.30 -5.60 2.23
C LEU A 12 -16.43 -4.73 0.97
N GLY A 13 -15.52 -3.78 0.74
CA GLY A 13 -15.56 -2.87 -0.40
C GLY A 13 -14.88 -1.53 -0.13
N SER A 14 -15.17 -0.55 -1.00
CA SER A 14 -14.77 0.84 -0.84
C SER A 14 -15.97 1.79 -0.96
N LEU A 15 -15.87 2.93 -0.29
CA LEU A 15 -16.83 4.03 -0.37
C LEU A 15 -16.07 5.26 -0.86
N LYS A 16 -16.53 5.91 -1.92
CA LYS A 16 -15.98 7.18 -2.36
C LYS A 16 -16.93 8.31 -2.01
N LEU A 17 -16.40 9.34 -1.35
CA LEU A 17 -17.13 10.52 -0.95
C LEU A 17 -16.57 11.73 -1.69
N GLY A 18 -17.45 12.48 -2.36
CA GLY A 18 -17.10 13.69 -3.09
C GLY A 18 -17.62 14.94 -2.39
N PHE A 19 -16.74 15.90 -2.15
CA PHE A 19 -17.05 17.16 -1.48
C PHE A 19 -16.82 18.36 -2.41
N VAL A 20 -17.73 19.32 -2.37
CA VAL A 20 -17.59 20.63 -3.03
C VAL A 20 -17.86 21.71 -1.99
N ASN A 21 -16.91 22.63 -1.83
CA ASN A 21 -16.95 23.70 -0.82
C ASN A 21 -17.19 23.17 0.61
N GLY A 22 -16.60 22.01 0.95
CA GLY A 22 -16.76 21.39 2.26
C GLY A 22 -18.04 20.57 2.46
N TYR A 23 -18.90 20.47 1.45
CA TYR A 23 -20.18 19.76 1.54
C TYR A 23 -20.23 18.52 0.67
N LEU A 24 -20.78 17.45 1.23
CA LEU A 24 -20.95 16.17 0.55
C LEU A 24 -21.96 16.31 -0.61
N ILE A 25 -21.53 15.94 -1.81
CA ILE A 25 -22.35 15.97 -3.02
C ILE A 25 -22.44 14.61 -3.73
N MET A 26 -21.58 13.67 -3.36
CA MET A 26 -21.45 12.39 -4.05
C MET A 26 -21.10 11.28 -3.06
N ILE A 27 -21.82 10.17 -3.18
CA ILE A 27 -21.51 8.91 -2.51
C ILE A 27 -21.48 7.83 -3.59
N GLU A 28 -20.33 7.18 -3.77
CA GLU A 28 -20.17 6.03 -4.67
C GLU A 28 -19.81 4.82 -3.82
N MET A 29 -20.59 3.75 -3.97
CA MET A 29 -20.44 2.52 -3.18
C MET A 29 -19.96 1.39 -4.10
N ASP A 30 -18.80 0.82 -3.77
CA ASP A 30 -18.19 -0.29 -4.50
C ASP A 30 -17.95 -1.46 -3.53
N PHE A 31 -19.04 -2.14 -3.18
CA PHE A 31 -19.03 -3.32 -2.31
C PHE A 31 -19.13 -4.60 -3.13
N LYS A 32 -18.38 -5.63 -2.73
CA LYS A 32 -18.35 -6.94 -3.42
C LYS A 32 -19.67 -7.70 -3.27
N GLU A 33 -20.35 -7.46 -2.16
CA GLU A 33 -21.65 -8.07 -1.82
C GLU A 33 -22.58 -6.97 -1.30
N PRO A 34 -23.91 -7.14 -1.46
CA PRO A 34 -24.88 -6.22 -0.88
C PRO A 34 -24.70 -6.11 0.64
N LEU A 35 -24.77 -4.88 1.16
CA LEU A 35 -24.78 -4.65 2.60
C LEU A 35 -26.09 -5.16 3.21
N LYS A 36 -26.02 -5.73 4.42
CA LYS A 36 -27.21 -6.02 5.21
C LYS A 36 -27.95 -4.71 5.53
N PRO A 37 -29.30 -4.70 5.58
CA PRO A 37 -30.08 -3.49 5.82
C PRO A 37 -29.59 -2.65 7.02
N ASP A 38 -29.43 -3.27 8.19
CA ASP A 38 -28.97 -2.56 9.40
C ASP A 38 -27.58 -1.93 9.23
N THR A 39 -26.70 -2.58 8.47
CA THR A 39 -25.34 -2.07 8.20
C THR A 39 -25.38 -0.91 7.21
N TYR A 40 -26.25 -0.99 6.20
CA TYR A 40 -26.47 0.08 5.24
C TYR A 40 -27.03 1.33 5.94
N ASP A 41 -28.07 1.17 6.76
CA ASP A 41 -28.70 2.28 7.47
C ASP A 41 -27.72 2.95 8.43
N THR A 42 -26.99 2.16 9.21
CA THR A 42 -25.94 2.68 10.09
C THR A 42 -24.86 3.43 9.31
N LEU A 43 -24.43 2.91 8.16
CA LEU A 43 -23.44 3.57 7.31
C LEU A 43 -23.97 4.90 6.80
N MET A 44 -25.18 4.93 6.23
CA MET A 44 -25.78 6.16 5.68
C MET A 44 -26.02 7.21 6.76
N MET A 45 -26.41 6.81 7.98
CA MET A 45 -26.57 7.73 9.11
C MET A 45 -25.24 8.31 9.62
N THR A 46 -24.12 7.62 9.37
CA THR A 46 -22.81 8.05 9.88
C THR A 46 -21.99 8.86 8.88
N ILE A 47 -22.29 8.76 7.57
CA ILE A 47 -21.58 9.54 6.55
C ILE A 47 -21.77 11.04 6.84
N PRO A 48 -20.68 11.78 7.12
CA PRO A 48 -20.79 13.18 7.49
C PRO A 48 -21.09 14.04 6.27
N TYR A 49 -22.00 14.99 6.43
CA TYR A 49 -22.30 15.97 5.39
C TYR A 49 -21.17 17.00 5.19
N GLN A 50 -20.40 17.29 6.24
CA GLN A 50 -19.29 18.25 6.20
C GLN A 50 -17.93 17.54 6.13
N GLU A 51 -17.04 18.03 5.27
CA GLU A 51 -15.71 17.45 5.00
C GLU A 51 -14.82 17.44 6.24
N ASP A 52 -14.92 18.44 7.11
CA ASP A 52 -14.16 18.56 8.37
C ASP A 52 -14.52 17.48 9.41
N LYS A 53 -15.68 16.84 9.25
CA LYS A 53 -16.15 15.75 10.13
C LYS A 53 -15.83 14.36 9.58
N LEU A 54 -15.08 14.26 8.48
CA LEU A 54 -14.77 12.99 7.84
C LEU A 54 -14.05 11.99 8.76
N ASP A 55 -13.30 12.50 9.75
CA ASP A 55 -12.58 11.68 10.72
C ASP A 55 -13.47 10.77 11.58
N VAL A 56 -14.77 11.06 11.71
CA VAL A 56 -15.73 10.16 12.37
C VAL A 56 -15.75 8.77 11.72
N MET A 57 -15.48 8.69 10.41
CA MET A 57 -15.43 7.42 9.69
C MET A 57 -14.27 6.52 10.12
N LYS A 58 -13.19 7.08 10.69
CA LYS A 58 -12.08 6.29 11.27
C LYS A 58 -12.54 5.48 12.48
N ALA A 59 -13.48 6.02 13.28
CA ALA A 59 -14.04 5.31 14.43
C ALA A 59 -14.83 4.06 14.02
N LEU A 60 -15.41 4.05 12.81
CA LEU A 60 -16.05 2.88 12.21
C LEU A 60 -15.07 1.88 11.58
N GLY A 61 -13.76 2.13 11.69
CA GLY A 61 -12.71 1.27 11.16
C GLY A 61 -12.43 1.49 9.66
N PHE A 62 -12.86 2.60 9.07
CA PHE A 62 -12.44 2.99 7.73
C PHE A 62 -11.06 3.65 7.75
N THR A 63 -10.27 3.33 6.72
CA THR A 63 -9.07 4.07 6.37
C THR A 63 -9.44 5.07 5.28
N ILE A 64 -9.23 6.35 5.55
CA ILE A 64 -9.55 7.46 4.63
C ILE A 64 -8.31 7.78 3.82
N SER A 65 -8.46 7.90 2.51
CA SER A 65 -7.41 8.32 1.59
C SER A 65 -7.94 9.35 0.60
N GLU A 66 -7.28 10.51 0.48
CA GLU A 66 -7.64 11.50 -0.53
C GLU A 66 -7.29 10.96 -1.93
N LEU A 67 -8.26 10.96 -2.83
CA LEU A 67 -8.06 10.65 -4.23
C LEU A 67 -7.70 11.92 -4.99
N LEU A 68 -6.41 12.07 -5.25
CA LEU A 68 -5.93 13.15 -6.09
C LEU A 68 -6.52 13.03 -7.51
N PRO A 69 -7.05 14.12 -8.09
CA PRO A 69 -7.46 14.11 -9.48
C PRO A 69 -6.26 13.92 -10.42
N PRO A 70 -6.47 13.42 -11.64
CA PRO A 70 -5.38 13.01 -12.54
C PRO A 70 -4.38 14.14 -12.84
N ASN A 71 -4.87 15.37 -13.01
CA ASN A 71 -4.02 16.54 -13.22
C ASN A 71 -3.10 16.83 -12.03
N LYS A 72 -3.59 16.71 -10.79
CA LYS A 72 -2.77 16.87 -9.57
C LYS A 72 -1.74 15.74 -9.45
N LYS A 73 -2.11 14.49 -9.78
CA LYS A 73 -1.16 13.37 -9.82
C LYS A 73 -0.02 13.62 -10.81
N ILE A 74 -0.32 14.12 -12.01
CA ILE A 74 0.69 14.46 -13.03
C ILE A 74 1.59 15.58 -12.52
N ALA A 75 1.01 16.64 -11.96
CA ALA A 75 1.77 17.76 -11.41
C ALA A 75 2.75 17.29 -10.31
N LEU A 76 2.30 16.39 -9.43
CA LEU A 76 3.13 15.80 -8.38
C LEU A 76 4.31 15.00 -8.98
N PHE A 77 4.03 14.15 -9.98
CA PHE A 77 5.07 13.40 -10.69
C PHE A 77 6.08 14.34 -11.37
N CYS A 78 5.61 15.34 -12.11
CA CYS A 78 6.44 16.31 -12.81
C CYS A 78 7.31 17.13 -11.84
N GLY A 79 6.77 17.50 -10.68
CA GLY A 79 7.49 18.20 -9.63
C GLY A 79 8.69 17.39 -9.12
N MET A 80 8.45 16.14 -8.70
CA MET A 80 9.53 15.26 -8.25
C MET A 80 10.52 14.91 -9.35
N TYR A 81 10.04 14.70 -10.57
CA TYR A 81 10.94 14.44 -11.69
C TYR A 81 11.92 15.60 -11.90
N LYS A 82 11.42 16.84 -11.85
CA LYS A 82 12.26 18.04 -11.97
C LYS A 82 13.23 18.17 -10.81
N GLU A 83 12.81 17.86 -9.58
CA GLU A 83 13.67 17.87 -8.39
C GLU A 83 14.83 16.88 -8.53
N VAL A 84 14.55 15.66 -9.01
CA VAL A 84 15.53 14.56 -9.08
C VAL A 84 16.46 14.69 -10.29
N HIS A 85 15.94 15.08 -11.45
CA HIS A 85 16.69 15.12 -12.71
C HIS A 85 17.15 16.52 -13.12
N GLY A 86 16.69 17.57 -12.44
CA GLY A 86 16.98 18.97 -12.79
C GLY A 86 16.26 19.46 -14.06
N ILE A 87 15.53 18.60 -14.76
CA ILE A 87 14.83 18.91 -16.02
C ILE A 87 13.33 18.65 -15.91
N PRO A 88 12.47 19.45 -16.58
CA PRO A 88 11.03 19.25 -16.53
C PRO A 88 10.59 17.99 -17.28
N TYR A 89 9.70 17.20 -16.68
CA TYR A 89 9.05 16.09 -17.35
C TYR A 89 8.01 16.57 -18.37
N LYS A 90 8.04 16.04 -19.59
CA LYS A 90 7.05 16.34 -20.64
C LYS A 90 5.92 15.32 -20.60
N ALA A 91 4.89 15.60 -19.81
CA ALA A 91 3.71 14.74 -19.76
C ALA A 91 2.96 14.72 -21.09
N SER A 92 2.59 13.52 -21.54
CA SER A 92 1.81 13.28 -22.74
C SER A 92 0.33 13.01 -22.42
N ARG A 93 -0.53 13.00 -23.45
CA ARG A 93 -1.94 12.62 -23.30
C ARG A 93 -2.10 11.17 -22.78
N ILE A 94 -1.19 10.28 -23.17
CA ILE A 94 -1.19 8.88 -22.76
C ILE A 94 -0.93 8.78 -21.25
N ASP A 95 -0.02 9.58 -20.71
CA ASP A 95 0.27 9.60 -19.28
C ASP A 95 -0.96 10.00 -18.47
N GLY A 96 -1.76 10.94 -18.99
CA GLY A 96 -3.01 11.35 -18.35
C GLY A 96 -4.09 10.26 -18.30
N ALA A 97 -4.07 9.29 -19.22
CA ALA A 97 -4.94 8.10 -19.14
C ALA A 97 -4.39 7.11 -18.11
N ARG A 98 -3.09 6.79 -18.20
CA ARG A 98 -2.42 5.79 -17.35
C ARG A 98 -2.44 6.14 -15.87
N ILE A 99 -2.25 7.41 -15.54
CA ILE A 99 -2.18 7.87 -14.14
C ILE A 99 -3.52 7.74 -13.38
N LYS A 100 -4.62 7.50 -14.10
CA LYS A 100 -5.93 7.24 -13.50
C LYS A 100 -6.04 5.84 -12.92
N GLU A 101 -5.28 4.89 -13.47
CA GLU A 101 -5.42 3.46 -13.18
C GLU A 101 -4.88 3.06 -11.80
N PHE A 102 -4.11 3.93 -11.15
CA PHE A 102 -3.46 3.63 -9.88
C PHE A 102 -3.42 4.83 -8.94
N LYS A 103 -3.24 4.54 -7.65
CA LYS A 103 -3.09 5.57 -6.61
C LYS A 103 -1.65 6.07 -6.62
N ILE A 104 -1.48 7.39 -6.47
CA ILE A 104 -0.17 8.00 -6.37
C ILE A 104 -0.16 8.82 -5.09
N THR A 105 0.82 8.56 -4.24
CA THR A 105 1.14 9.36 -3.07
C THR A 105 2.57 9.88 -3.17
N GLU A 106 2.89 10.84 -2.33
CA GLU A 106 4.24 11.42 -2.27
C GLU A 106 5.27 10.36 -1.85
N GLU A 107 4.93 9.46 -0.93
CA GLU A 107 5.85 8.40 -0.48
C GLU A 107 6.18 7.42 -1.60
N ILE A 108 5.18 7.03 -2.40
CA ILE A 108 5.36 6.12 -3.54
C ILE A 108 6.34 6.73 -4.54
N LEU A 109 6.16 8.00 -4.89
CA LEU A 109 7.02 8.66 -5.85
C LEU A 109 8.44 8.87 -5.29
N LYS A 110 8.58 9.27 -4.03
CA LYS A 110 9.89 9.37 -3.37
C LYS A 110 10.65 8.05 -3.42
N HIS A 111 9.97 6.93 -3.15
CA HIS A 111 10.59 5.62 -3.23
C HIS A 111 10.94 5.24 -4.68
N TYR A 112 10.02 5.48 -5.63
CA TYR A 112 10.24 5.23 -7.05
C TYR A 112 11.47 5.94 -7.60
N PHE A 113 11.61 7.24 -7.33
CA PHE A 113 12.71 8.05 -7.85
C PHE A 113 14.07 7.77 -7.17
N LYS A 114 14.05 7.26 -5.92
CA LYS A 114 15.26 6.95 -5.15
C LYS A 114 15.66 5.47 -5.19
N SER A 115 14.80 4.60 -5.73
CA SER A 115 15.09 3.17 -5.74
C SER A 115 16.26 2.87 -6.66
N GLU A 116 17.21 2.09 -6.13
CA GLU A 116 18.35 1.56 -6.87
C GLU A 116 18.00 0.30 -7.66
N ASN A 117 16.75 -0.16 -7.61
CA ASN A 117 16.27 -1.29 -8.38
C ASN A 117 16.38 -0.99 -9.89
N PHE A 118 16.99 -1.92 -10.63
CA PHE A 118 17.23 -1.79 -12.07
C PHE A 118 15.95 -1.61 -12.91
N LEU A 119 14.79 -1.96 -12.35
CA LEU A 119 13.47 -1.75 -12.96
C LEU A 119 13.10 -0.25 -13.02
N PHE A 120 13.56 0.55 -12.06
CA PHE A 120 13.20 1.97 -11.95
C PHE A 120 14.37 2.88 -12.31
N LYS A 121 15.58 2.49 -11.90
CA LYS A 121 16.79 3.28 -12.02
C LYS A 121 17.01 3.79 -13.45
N GLY A 122 16.98 5.10 -13.61
CA GLY A 122 17.20 5.80 -14.88
C GLY A 122 16.06 5.68 -15.90
N LYS A 123 14.95 5.03 -15.56
CA LYS A 123 13.80 4.76 -16.46
C LYS A 123 12.51 5.42 -15.97
N HIS A 124 12.64 6.57 -15.31
CA HIS A 124 11.51 7.23 -14.66
C HIS A 124 10.51 7.79 -15.68
N SER A 125 9.31 7.20 -15.71
CA SER A 125 8.17 7.69 -16.49
C SER A 125 6.87 7.20 -15.86
N ILE A 126 5.75 7.87 -16.12
CA ILE A 126 4.43 7.46 -15.60
C ILE A 126 4.07 6.05 -16.11
N THR A 127 4.47 5.72 -17.34
CA THR A 127 4.28 4.40 -17.94
C THR A 127 5.06 3.31 -17.21
N ASN A 128 6.36 3.55 -16.96
CA ASN A 128 7.21 2.59 -16.26
C ASN A 128 6.74 2.42 -14.80
N LEU A 129 6.31 3.51 -14.16
CA LEU A 129 5.71 3.48 -12.83
C LEU A 129 4.47 2.58 -12.79
N LEU A 130 3.54 2.76 -13.75
CA LEU A 130 2.34 1.91 -13.84
C LEU A 130 2.72 0.42 -14.03
N GLN A 131 3.61 0.13 -14.99
CA GLN A 131 4.01 -1.24 -15.32
C GLN A 131 4.58 -2.01 -14.12
N HIS A 132 5.30 -1.31 -13.24
CA HIS A 132 5.95 -1.91 -12.09
C HIS A 132 5.37 -1.44 -10.75
N TYR A 133 4.16 -0.89 -10.75
CA TYR A 133 3.53 -0.30 -9.58
C TYR A 133 3.41 -1.31 -8.41
N ASN A 134 2.95 -2.53 -8.70
CA ASN A 134 2.83 -3.57 -7.68
C ASN A 134 4.19 -4.02 -7.12
N VAL A 135 5.22 -4.06 -7.97
CA VAL A 135 6.59 -4.40 -7.54
C VAL A 135 7.14 -3.30 -6.63
N LEU A 136 6.89 -2.04 -6.97
CA LEU A 136 7.27 -0.90 -6.14
C LEU A 136 6.58 -0.94 -4.77
N LEU A 137 5.27 -1.22 -4.73
CA LEU A 137 4.55 -1.38 -3.46
C LEU A 137 5.07 -2.55 -2.63
N GLN A 138 5.48 -3.64 -3.28
CA GLN A 138 6.12 -4.76 -2.59
C GLN A 138 7.49 -4.36 -2.05
N GLU A 139 8.30 -3.64 -2.84
CA GLU A 139 9.60 -3.12 -2.40
C GLU A 139 9.46 -2.18 -1.21
N MET A 140 8.47 -1.28 -1.21
CA MET A 140 8.19 -0.40 -0.07
C MET A 140 7.82 -1.20 1.19
N LYS A 141 7.00 -2.25 1.07
CA LYS A 141 6.65 -3.13 2.21
C LYS A 141 7.84 -3.95 2.69
N SER A 142 8.71 -4.37 1.77
CA SER A 142 9.90 -5.15 2.06
C SER A 142 11.08 -4.29 2.52
N ALA A 143 11.08 -2.97 2.26
CA ALA A 143 12.09 -2.04 2.79
C ALA A 143 11.98 -1.90 4.31
N ASP A 144 10.78 -2.08 4.87
CA ASP A 144 10.51 -2.14 6.31
C ASP A 144 10.78 -3.52 6.93
N GLN A 145 11.03 -4.54 6.10
CA GLN A 145 11.43 -5.86 6.56
C GLN A 145 12.95 -5.99 6.39
N PRO A 146 13.71 -6.42 7.42
CA PRO A 146 15.11 -6.72 7.21
C PRO A 146 15.21 -7.72 6.06
N LYS A 147 15.99 -7.40 5.01
CA LYS A 147 16.38 -8.35 3.96
C LYS A 147 17.14 -9.49 4.63
N THR A 148 16.42 -10.48 5.12
CA THR A 148 17.00 -11.68 5.67
C THR A 148 17.46 -12.51 4.49
N ASN A 149 18.78 -12.68 4.33
CA ASN A 149 19.39 -13.60 3.35
C ASN A 149 19.14 -15.08 3.72
N HIS A 150 18.03 -15.35 4.38
CA HIS A 150 17.66 -16.65 4.90
C HIS A 150 16.80 -17.40 3.89
N PRO A 151 16.99 -18.72 3.74
CA PRO A 151 16.17 -19.53 2.84
C PRO A 151 14.69 -19.48 3.24
N ASN A 152 13.80 -19.52 2.24
CA ASN A 152 12.34 -19.49 2.44
C ASN A 152 11.74 -20.83 2.89
N LYS A 153 12.60 -21.78 3.27
CA LYS A 153 12.23 -23.08 3.84
C LYS A 153 13.16 -23.34 5.02
N TYR A 154 12.71 -24.20 5.93
CA TYR A 154 13.58 -24.69 6.97
C TYR A 154 14.68 -25.56 6.34
N ASP A 155 15.92 -25.20 6.64
CA ASP A 155 17.13 -25.90 6.23
C ASP A 155 18.00 -26.10 7.47
N ARG A 156 18.07 -27.35 7.92
CA ARG A 156 18.81 -27.75 9.11
C ARG A 156 20.31 -27.51 8.96
N GLU A 157 20.87 -27.70 7.76
CA GLU A 157 22.30 -27.47 7.52
C GLU A 157 22.63 -25.98 7.56
N TYR A 158 21.70 -25.14 7.12
CA TYR A 158 21.82 -23.69 7.22
C TYR A 158 21.69 -23.23 8.68
N GLU A 159 20.72 -23.75 9.43
CA GLU A 159 20.51 -23.42 10.85
C GLU A 159 21.76 -23.70 11.72
N ILE A 160 22.37 -24.87 11.56
CA ILE A 160 23.57 -25.28 12.33
C ILE A 160 24.73 -24.30 12.13
N LYS A 161 24.81 -23.64 10.95
CA LYS A 161 25.84 -22.66 10.63
C LYS A 161 25.59 -21.29 11.29
N LEU A 162 24.35 -21.01 11.72
CA LEU A 162 23.99 -19.75 12.35
C LEU A 162 24.22 -19.81 13.87
N LYS A 163 24.64 -18.68 14.45
CA LYS A 163 24.85 -18.55 15.90
C LYS A 163 24.28 -17.22 16.41
N GLY A 164 23.83 -17.22 17.67
CA GLY A 164 23.39 -16.02 18.38
C GLY A 164 22.29 -15.26 17.66
N LYS A 165 22.56 -13.99 17.31
CA LYS A 165 21.59 -13.08 16.70
C LYS A 165 21.03 -13.59 15.37
N ASN A 166 21.89 -14.14 14.50
CA ASN A 166 21.48 -14.60 13.17
C ASN A 166 20.54 -15.82 13.24
N LEU A 167 20.69 -16.66 14.27
CA LEU A 167 19.79 -17.80 14.50
C LEU A 167 18.39 -17.32 14.91
N SER A 168 18.33 -16.31 15.80
CA SER A 168 17.08 -15.69 16.21
C SER A 168 16.36 -15.00 15.04
N GLU A 169 17.12 -14.30 14.19
CA GLU A 169 16.62 -13.68 12.96
C GLU A 169 16.09 -14.73 11.96
N TYR A 170 16.77 -15.87 11.80
CA TYR A 170 16.30 -16.96 10.96
C TYR A 170 14.99 -17.58 11.45
N TRP A 171 14.86 -17.82 12.76
CA TRP A 171 13.60 -18.29 13.33
C TRP A 171 12.47 -17.26 13.23
N ALA A 172 12.78 -15.97 13.34
CA ALA A 172 11.80 -14.91 13.11
C ALA A 172 11.32 -14.88 11.65
N HIS A 173 12.24 -15.08 10.71
CA HIS A 173 11.94 -15.21 9.28
C HIS A 173 11.01 -16.41 8.99
N LEU A 174 11.33 -17.60 9.52
CA LEU A 174 10.48 -18.80 9.34
C LEU A 174 9.07 -18.59 9.90
N ARG A 175 8.93 -17.93 11.06
CA ARG A 175 7.61 -17.54 11.61
C ARG A 175 6.89 -16.54 10.71
N GLY A 176 7.61 -15.58 10.14
CA GLY A 176 7.08 -14.61 9.17
C GLY A 176 6.55 -15.28 7.90
N LEU A 177 7.12 -16.43 7.52
CA LEU A 177 6.66 -17.27 6.42
C LEU A 177 5.51 -18.23 6.80
N GLY A 178 5.12 -18.28 8.08
CA GLY A 178 4.00 -19.09 8.58
C GLY A 178 4.38 -20.47 9.13
N PHE A 179 5.67 -20.83 9.15
CA PHE A 179 6.13 -22.08 9.74
C PHE A 179 6.05 -22.04 11.28
N LYS A 180 5.69 -23.16 11.88
CA LYS A 180 5.61 -23.37 13.33
C LYS A 180 6.73 -24.30 13.80
N PRO A 181 7.38 -23.98 14.92
CA PRO A 181 8.42 -24.85 15.47
C PRO A 181 7.80 -26.14 15.99
N VAL A 182 8.29 -27.27 15.50
CA VAL A 182 8.04 -28.60 16.05
C VAL A 182 9.01 -28.79 17.21
N LYS A 183 8.46 -29.08 18.39
CA LYS A 183 9.25 -29.25 19.62
C LYS A 183 9.31 -30.70 20.04
N ASP A 184 10.43 -31.10 20.63
CA ASP A 184 10.56 -32.39 21.30
C ASP A 184 9.85 -32.39 22.67
N ARG A 185 9.88 -33.54 23.35
CA ARG A 185 9.30 -33.72 24.70
C ARG A 185 9.97 -32.87 25.78
N PHE A 186 11.14 -32.29 25.48
CA PHE A 186 11.92 -31.45 26.39
C PHE A 186 11.78 -29.95 26.04
N GLY A 187 11.00 -29.61 25.01
CA GLY A 187 10.72 -28.24 24.58
C GLY A 187 11.72 -27.65 23.58
N ASN A 188 12.69 -28.43 23.09
CA ASN A 188 13.65 -28.00 22.08
C ASN A 188 13.03 -28.02 20.69
N THR A 189 13.33 -27.01 19.87
CA THR A 189 12.89 -26.98 18.47
C THR A 189 13.73 -27.98 17.66
N VAL A 190 13.07 -28.97 17.07
CA VAL A 190 13.70 -30.03 16.27
C VAL A 190 13.41 -29.89 14.78
N ASP A 191 12.31 -29.23 14.42
CA ASP A 191 11.87 -29.06 13.04
C ASP A 191 10.91 -27.86 12.91
N TRP A 192 10.49 -27.52 11.69
CA TRP A 192 9.57 -26.42 11.38
C TRP A 192 8.55 -26.83 10.29
N ASN A 193 7.25 -26.72 10.58
CA ASN A 193 6.13 -27.09 9.69
C ASN A 193 5.10 -25.99 9.50
#